data_AF-X1C1L3-F1
#
_entry.id   AF-X1C1L3-F1
#
_cell.length_a   1.000
_cell.length_b   1.000
_cell.length_c   1.000
_cell.angle_alpha   90.00
_cell.angle_beta   90.00
_cell.angle_gamma   90.00
#
_symmetry.space_group_name_H-M   'P 1'
#
loop_
_entity.id
_entity.type
_entity.pdbx_description
1 polymer ?
#
loop_
_entity_poly.entity_id
_entity_poly.type
_entity_poly.pdbx_seq_one_letter_code
_entity_poly.pdbx_strand_id
1 'polypeptide(L)' 'MASCDFMSYLVAYYSRTGHTRTIGEAIAKALSADIDEITEKKNRQGKLNYIKAGRDSR' A
#
# COMPACT_ATOMS: atom_id res chain seq x y z
N MET A 1 -39.25 -3.25 -7.47
CA MET A 1 -38.16 -2.26 -7.45
C MET A 1 -37.12 -2.76 -6.45
N ALA A 2 -36.25 -3.65 -6.91
CA ALA A 2 -35.19 -4.22 -6.08
C ALA A 2 -33.90 -4.19 -6.90
N SER A 3 -33.10 -3.15 -6.65
CA SER A 3 -31.70 -3.10 -7.04
C SER A 3 -30.96 -2.59 -5.81
N CYS A 4 -30.64 -3.51 -4.91
CA CYS A 4 -29.74 -3.25 -3.79
C CYS A 4 -28.48 -4.08 -4.04
N ASP A 5 -27.68 -3.65 -5.01
CA ASP A 5 -26.26 -4.00 -5.06
C ASP A 5 -25.52 -2.78 -4.52
N PHE A 6 -25.37 -2.71 -3.20
CA PHE A 6 -24.47 -1.72 -2.58
C PHE A 6 -23.05 -2.22 -2.84
N MET A 7 -22.47 -1.83 -3.98
CA MET A 7 -21.14 -2.27 -4.36
C MET A 7 -20.09 -1.43 -3.62
N SER A 8 -19.66 -1.93 -2.46
CA SER A 8 -18.58 -1.35 -1.67
C SER A 8 -17.23 -1.85 -2.18
N TYR A 9 -16.39 -0.93 -2.65
CA TYR A 9 -15.04 -1.22 -3.10
C TYR A 9 -14.03 -0.88 -2.01
N LEU A 10 -12.98 -1.68 -1.90
CA LEU A 10 -11.81 -1.41 -1.06
C LEU A 10 -10.56 -1.42 -1.95
N VAL A 11 -9.75 -0.37 -1.85
CA VAL A 11 -8.46 -0.27 -2.53
C VAL A 11 -7.35 -0.43 -1.51
N ALA A 12 -6.74 -1.62 -1.49
CA ALA A 12 -5.58 -1.91 -0.65
C ALA A 12 -4.28 -1.75 -1.46
N TYR A 13 -3.31 -0.99 -0.95
CA TYR A 13 -2.01 -0.82 -1.61
C TYR A 13 -0.85 -0.69 -0.63
N TYR A 14 0.35 -1.06 -1.10
CA TYR A 14 1.62 -0.79 -0.41
C TYR A 14 2.43 0.24 -1.20
N SER A 15 2.98 1.23 -0.50
CA SER A 15 3.81 2.27 -1.12
C SER A 15 5.05 2.55 -0.28
N ARG A 16 6.23 2.23 -0.82
CA ARG A 16 7.51 2.47 -0.13
C ARG A 16 8.04 3.89 -0.32
N THR A 17 7.87 4.46 -1.51
CA THR A 17 8.41 5.80 -1.90
C THR A 17 7.33 6.79 -2.32
N GLY A 18 6.04 6.41 -2.22
CA GLY A 18 4.92 7.31 -2.53
C GLY A 18 4.26 7.07 -3.90
N HIS A 19 4.95 6.51 -4.89
CA HIS A 19 4.39 6.35 -6.24
C HIS A 19 3.10 5.51 -6.27
N THR A 20 3.09 4.37 -5.58
CA THR A 20 1.93 3.48 -5.54
C THR A 20 0.77 4.10 -4.75
N ARG A 21 1.07 4.96 -3.77
CA ARG A 21 0.05 5.71 -3.01
C ARG A 21 -0.74 6.64 -3.92
N THR A 22 -0.05 7.40 -4.77
CA THR A 22 -0.70 8.32 -5.72
C THR A 22 -1.66 7.60 -6.65
N ILE A 23 -1.27 6.42 -7.15
CA ILE A 23 -2.13 5.62 -8.03
C ILE A 23 -3.30 5.00 -7.25
N GLY A 24 -3.04 4.46 -6.05
CA GLY A 24 -4.07 3.87 -5.19
C GLY A 24 -5.16 4.87 -4.79
N GLU A 25 -4.78 6.07 -4.39
CA GLU A 25 -5.71 7.17 -4.09
C GLU A 25 -6.54 7.58 -5.32
N ALA A 26 -5.92 7.62 -6.51
CA ALA A 26 -6.63 7.93 -7.75
C ALA A 26 -7.68 6.86 -8.11
N ILE A 27 -7.36 5.58 -7.93
CA ILE A 27 -8.28 4.46 -8.14
C ILE A 27 -9.43 4.52 -7.13
N ALA A 28 -9.12 4.73 -5.85
CA ALA A 28 -10.14 4.81 -4.80
C ALA A 28 -11.11 5.98 -5.03
N LYS A 29 -10.58 7.14 -5.45
CA LYS A 29 -11.39 8.29 -5.84
C LYS A 29 -12.29 8.00 -7.04
N ALA A 30 -11.79 7.29 -8.04
CA ALA A 30 -12.57 6.91 -9.22
C ALA A 30 -13.72 5.93 -8.89
N LEU A 31 -13.53 5.07 -7.89
CA LEU A 31 -14.48 4.04 -7.48
C LEU A 31 -15.36 4.46 -6.29
N SER A 32 -15.11 5.64 -5.69
CA SER A 32 -15.67 6.01 -4.37
C SER A 32 -15.46 4.90 -3.34
N ALA A 33 -14.25 4.34 -3.34
CA ALA A 33 -13.85 3.19 -2.53
C ALA A 33 -13.18 3.62 -1.23
N ASP A 34 -13.22 2.73 -0.23
CA ASP A 34 -12.37 2.83 0.95
C ASP A 34 -10.89 2.57 0.60
N ILE A 35 -9.98 3.10 1.39
CA ILE A 35 -8.53 2.94 1.21
C ILE A 35 -7.93 2.18 2.40
N ASP A 36 -7.11 1.17 2.11
CA ASP A 36 -6.27 0.47 3.09
C ASP A 36 -4.79 0.53 2.67
N GLU A 37 -4.03 1.45 3.27
CA GLU A 37 -2.59 1.52 3.05
C GLU A 37 -1.85 0.51 3.92
N ILE A 38 -1.25 -0.48 3.27
CA ILE A 38 -0.41 -1.49 3.91
C ILE A 38 0.89 -0.80 4.35
N THR A 39 1.11 -0.75 5.67
CA THR A 39 2.33 -0.21 6.27
C THR A 39 3.27 -1.33 6.71
N GLU A 40 4.57 -1.14 6.48
CA GLU A 40 5.59 -2.13 6.86
C GLU A 40 5.97 -1.93 8.34
N LYS A 41 5.74 -2.95 9.19
CA LYS A 41 6.14 -2.90 10.62
C LYS A 41 7.65 -2.74 10.83
N LYS A 42 8.47 -3.16 9.87
CA LYS A 42 9.93 -3.07 9.93
C LYS A 42 10.38 -2.02 8.94
N ASN A 43 10.89 -0.90 9.44
CA ASN A 43 11.53 0.09 8.59
C ASN A 43 12.84 -0.51 8.03
N ARG A 44 12.77 -1.11 6.84
CA ARG A 44 13.94 -1.64 6.12
C ARG A 44 14.72 -0.53 5.40
N GLN A 45 14.30 0.72 5.50
CA GLN A 45 15.04 1.85 4.92
C GLN A 45 16.30 2.16 5.75
N GLY A 46 17.33 2.64 5.06
CA GLY A 46 18.58 3.12 5.67
C GLY A 46 19.82 2.33 5.26
N LYS A 47 20.92 3.05 5.01
CA LYS A 47 22.25 2.48 4.66
C LYS A 47 22.74 1.42 5.67
N LEU A 48 22.33 1.54 6.93
CA LEU A 48 22.68 0.61 8.00
C LEU A 48 22.04 -0.79 7.84
N ASN A 49 20.83 -0.87 7.29
CA ASN A 49 20.16 -2.15 7.04
C ASN A 49 20.78 -2.88 5.83
N TYR A 50 21.31 -2.15 4.84
CA TYR A 50 22.08 -2.72 3.73
C TYR A 50 23.38 -3.37 4.21
N ILE A 51 24.12 -2.70 5.10
CA ILE A 51 25.35 -3.25 5.70
C ILE A 51 25.04 -4.48 6.58
N LYS A 52 23.94 -4.46 7.33
CA LYS A 52 23.48 -5.63 8.09
C LYS A 52 23.15 -6.82 7.19
N ALA A 53 22.46 -6.60 6.07
CA ALA A 53 22.16 -7.67 5.10
C ALA A 53 23.44 -8.29 4.53
N GLY A 54 24.46 -7.50 4.21
CA GLY A 54 25.75 -8.02 3.74
C GLY A 54 26.54 -8.82 4.79
N ARG A 55 26.27 -8.62 6.08
CA ARG A 55 26.90 -9.39 7.18
C ARG A 55 26.19 -10.71 7.48
N ASP A 56 24.94 -10.84 7.06
CA ASP A 56 24.09 -12.03 7.22
C ASP A 56 24.32 -13.07 6.11
N SER A 57 24.89 -12.65 4.97
CA SER A 57 25.25 -13.52 3.83
C SER A 57 26.56 -14.31 4.03
N ARG A 58 26.88 -14.72 5.27
CA ARG A 58 28.08 -15.54 5.57
C ARG A 58 27.86 -17.02 5.32
#